data_AF-A0A962FTB9-F1
#
_entry.id   AF-A0A962FTB9-F1
#
_cell.length_a   1.000
_cell.length_b   1.000
_cell.length_c   1.000
_cell.angle_alpha   90.00
_cell.angle_beta   90.00
_cell.angle_gamma   90.00
#
_symmetry.space_group_name_H-M   'P 1'
#
loop_
_entity.id
_entity.type
_entity.pdbx_description
1 polymer ?
#
loop_
_entity_poly.entity_id
_entity_poly.type
_entity_poly.pdbx_seq_one_letter_code
_entity_poly.pdbx_strand_id
1 'polypeptide(L)'
;QFDVLADRIRTEYKIPVKFEQAALYTARWLAADDHKVLKAFIDANRSAIAYDHDGDPVFLARNAWHLQDAEDKQKAIRFTATK
;
A
#
# COMPACT_ATOMS: atom_id res chain seq x y z
N GLN A 1 -15.55 3.93 9.99
CA GLN A 1 -15.29 4.22 8.55
C GLN A 1 -15.76 3.08 7.66
N PHE A 2 -15.41 1.81 7.93
CA PHE A 2 -15.87 0.66 7.13
C PHE A 2 -17.38 0.41 7.18
N ASP A 3 -18.04 0.57 8.35
CA ASP A 3 -19.49 0.36 8.45
C ASP A 3 -20.28 1.35 7.59
N VAL A 4 -19.85 2.62 7.57
CA VAL A 4 -20.42 3.67 6.72
C VAL A 4 -20.20 3.35 5.25
N LEU A 5 -19.02 2.83 4.87
CA LEU A 5 -18.74 2.43 3.49
C LEU A 5 -19.63 1.25 3.05
N ALA A 6 -19.77 0.21 3.88
CA ALA A 6 -20.65 -0.92 3.59
C ALA A 6 -22.12 -0.48 3.45
N ASP A 7 -22.58 0.40 4.36
CA ASP A 7 -23.94 0.93 4.31
C ASP A 7 -24.21 1.76 3.04
N ARG A 8 -23.25 2.60 2.64
CA ARG A 8 -23.33 3.37 1.40
C ARG A 8 -23.36 2.47 0.16
N ILE A 9 -22.49 1.47 0.07
CA ILE A 9 -22.49 0.53 -1.07
C ILE A 9 -23.82 -0.22 -1.15
N ARG A 10 -24.36 -0.65 -0.01
CA ARG A 10 -25.67 -1.30 0.05
C ARG A 10 -26.79 -0.36 -0.37
N THR A 11 -26.79 0.89 0.08
CA THR A 11 -27.90 1.82 -0.15
C THR A 11 -27.86 2.45 -1.54
N GLU A 12 -26.69 2.92 -1.99
CA GLU A 12 -26.51 3.58 -3.28
C GLU A 12 -26.48 2.59 -4.45
N TYR A 13 -25.87 1.42 -4.27
CA TYR A 13 -25.63 0.46 -5.36
C TYR A 13 -26.38 -0.86 -5.21
N LYS A 14 -27.06 -1.11 -4.08
CA LYS A 14 -27.78 -2.36 -3.79
C LYS A 14 -26.90 -3.61 -3.82
N ILE A 15 -25.61 -3.45 -3.55
CA ILE A 15 -24.63 -4.54 -3.54
C ILE A 15 -24.30 -4.91 -2.08
N PRO A 16 -24.55 -6.16 -1.64
CA PRO A 16 -24.09 -6.61 -0.34
C PRO A 16 -22.58 -6.83 -0.36
N VAL A 17 -21.87 -6.20 0.58
CA VAL A 17 -20.42 -6.33 0.74
C VAL A 17 -20.07 -6.88 2.11
N LYS A 18 -18.97 -7.64 2.17
CA LYS A 18 -18.34 -8.10 3.40
C LYS A 18 -16.87 -7.71 3.38
N PHE A 19 -16.35 -7.32 4.53
CA PHE A 19 -14.93 -7.04 4.70
C PHE A 19 -14.26 -8.23 5.37
N GLU A 20 -13.03 -8.49 4.96
CA GLU A 20 -12.14 -9.47 5.55
C GLU A 20 -10.95 -8.77 6.18
N GLN A 21 -10.40 -9.34 7.25
CA GLN A 21 -9.24 -8.78 7.90
C GLN A 21 -8.02 -8.92 6.98
N ALA A 22 -7.38 -7.79 6.66
CA ALA A 22 -6.15 -7.80 5.89
C ALA A 22 -4.98 -8.27 6.76
N ALA A 23 -4.13 -9.14 6.22
CA ALA A 23 -2.85 -9.53 6.83
C ALA A 23 -1.76 -8.46 6.62
N LEU A 24 -2.14 -7.18 6.74
CA LEU A 24 -1.28 -6.03 6.49
C LEU A 24 -1.13 -5.21 7.77
N TYR A 25 0.09 -4.74 8.01
CA TYR A 25 0.42 -3.90 9.16
C TYR A 25 0.32 -2.42 8.81
N THR A 26 0.91 -1.99 7.70
CA THR A 26 0.86 -0.59 7.28
C THR A 26 1.12 -0.41 5.79
N ALA A 27 0.74 0.75 5.27
CA ALA A 27 0.96 1.17 3.90
C ALA A 27 1.91 2.39 3.87
N ARG A 28 2.83 2.42 2.92
CA ARG A 28 3.75 3.55 2.70
C ARG A 28 3.81 3.89 1.22
N TRP A 29 3.63 5.14 0.87
CA TRP A 29 3.91 5.60 -0.49
C TRP A 29 5.42 5.54 -0.76
N LEU A 30 5.77 5.16 -1.97
CA LEU A 30 7.15 5.05 -2.42
C LEU A 30 7.51 6.22 -3.32
N ALA A 31 8.60 6.90 -2.99
CA ALA A 31 9.18 7.94 -3.84
C ALA A 31 10.70 7.76 -3.93
N ALA A 32 11.28 7.97 -5.09
CA ALA A 32 12.72 7.99 -5.28
C ALA A 32 13.10 9.00 -6.36
N ASP A 33 14.32 9.53 -6.28
CA ASP A 33 14.81 10.48 -7.29
C ASP A 33 15.23 9.76 -8.59
N ASP A 34 15.66 8.48 -8.47
CA ASP A 34 15.92 7.61 -9.62
C ASP A 34 14.77 6.61 -9.84
N HIS A 35 14.05 6.81 -10.94
CA HIS A 35 12.94 5.94 -11.34
C HIS A 35 13.38 4.48 -11.60
N LYS A 36 14.63 4.23 -12.01
CA LYS A 36 15.13 2.87 -12.23
C LYS A 36 15.24 2.09 -10.91
N VAL A 37 15.70 2.76 -9.85
CA VAL A 37 15.79 2.18 -8.51
C VAL A 37 14.39 1.85 -7.99
N LEU A 38 13.45 2.80 -8.11
CA LEU A 38 12.06 2.58 -7.70
C LEU A 38 11.43 1.40 -8.47
N LYS A 39 11.60 1.36 -9.79
CA LYS A 39 11.08 0.27 -10.62
C LYS A 39 11.66 -1.09 -10.23
N ALA A 40 12.98 -1.16 -10.01
CA ALA A 40 13.63 -2.40 -9.60
C ALA A 40 13.10 -2.90 -8.25
N PHE A 41 12.87 -1.99 -7.29
CA PHE A 41 12.26 -2.34 -6.02
C PHE A 41 10.83 -2.85 -6.16
N ILE A 42 10.00 -2.17 -6.96
CA ILE A 42 8.62 -2.59 -7.24
C ILE A 42 8.60 -3.98 -7.87
N ASP A 43 9.46 -4.21 -8.87
CA ASP A 43 9.56 -5.50 -9.56
C ASP A 43 10.02 -6.63 -8.63
N ALA A 44 10.92 -6.35 -7.69
CA ALA A 44 11.38 -7.32 -6.70
C ALA A 44 10.33 -7.61 -5.61
N ASN A 45 9.42 -6.67 -5.32
CA ASN A 45 8.47 -6.76 -4.20
C ASN A 45 7.01 -6.79 -4.66
N ARG A 46 6.71 -7.22 -5.89
CA ARG A 46 5.37 -7.14 -6.50
C ARG A 46 4.22 -7.61 -5.61
N SER A 47 4.42 -8.65 -4.80
CA SER A 47 3.38 -9.18 -3.89
C SER A 47 3.05 -8.25 -2.71
N ALA A 48 3.94 -7.31 -2.40
CA ALA A 48 3.79 -6.29 -1.36
C ALA A 48 3.60 -4.89 -1.95
N ILE A 49 3.34 -4.77 -3.26
CA ILE A 49 3.06 -3.48 -3.91
C ILE A 49 1.59 -3.42 -4.33
N ALA A 50 0.95 -2.31 -4.01
CA ALA A 50 -0.31 -1.88 -4.59
C ALA A 50 -0.13 -0.51 -5.25
N TYR A 51 -1.16 -0.05 -5.95
CA TYR A 51 -1.23 1.29 -6.48
C TYR A 51 -2.44 1.99 -5.88
N ASP A 52 -2.28 3.25 -5.49
CA ASP A 52 -3.40 4.05 -5.01
C ASP A 52 -4.29 4.52 -6.19
N HIS A 53 -5.27 5.36 -5.88
CA HIS A 53 -6.19 5.87 -6.90
C HIS A 53 -5.51 6.74 -7.98
N ASP A 54 -4.42 7.43 -7.63
CA ASP A 54 -3.65 8.27 -8.56
C ASP A 54 -2.62 7.46 -9.36
N GLY A 55 -2.47 6.17 -9.05
CA GLY A 55 -1.49 5.29 -9.67
C GLY A 55 -0.12 5.33 -9.02
N ASP A 56 0.01 5.92 -7.82
CA ASP A 56 1.29 5.94 -7.11
C ASP A 56 1.56 4.60 -6.41
N PRO A 57 2.81 4.12 -6.43
CA PRO A 57 3.16 2.85 -5.83
C PRO A 57 3.14 2.92 -4.30
N VAL A 58 2.47 1.96 -3.68
CA VAL A 58 2.31 1.83 -2.23
C VAL A 58 2.88 0.48 -1.79
N PHE A 59 3.82 0.52 -0.86
CA PHE A 59 4.34 -0.66 -0.18
C PHE A 59 3.44 -1.07 0.98
N LEU A 60 2.97 -2.31 0.94
CA LEU A 60 2.09 -2.93 1.92
C LEU A 60 2.91 -3.83 2.84
N ALA A 61 3.37 -3.29 3.96
CA ALA A 61 4.18 -4.04 4.91
C ALA A 61 3.31 -4.99 5.74
N ARG A 62 3.73 -6.25 5.88
CA ARG A 62 3.04 -7.28 6.69
C ARG A 62 3.29 -7.16 8.20
N ASN A 63 4.39 -6.53 8.61
CA ASN A 63 4.74 -6.25 10.01
C ASN A 63 5.82 -5.14 10.08
N ALA A 64 6.15 -4.66 11.28
CA ALA A 64 7.12 -3.59 11.50
C ALA A 64 8.53 -3.95 11.00
N TRP A 65 8.99 -5.18 11.24
CA TRP A 65 10.29 -5.65 10.78
C TRP A 65 10.41 -5.65 9.26
N HIS A 66 9.34 -6.06 8.55
CA HIS A 66 9.32 -6.05 7.09
C HIS A 66 9.46 -4.64 6.50
N LEU A 67 8.83 -3.64 7.13
CA LEU A 67 9.01 -2.25 6.75
C LEU A 67 10.45 -1.80 7.00
N GLN A 68 10.97 -2.04 8.21
CA GLN A 68 12.32 -1.64 8.59
C GLN A 68 13.39 -2.25 7.69
N ASP A 69 13.29 -3.55 7.38
CA ASP A 69 14.23 -4.25 6.48
C ASP A 69 14.21 -3.67 5.06
N ALA A 70 13.03 -3.27 4.55
CA ALA A 70 12.92 -2.61 3.25
C ALA A 70 13.55 -1.22 3.26
N GLU A 71 13.26 -0.41 4.29
CA GLU A 71 13.87 0.92 4.49
C GLU A 71 15.39 0.85 4.71
N ASP A 72 15.89 -0.25 5.29
CA ASP A 72 17.31 -0.48 5.51
C ASP A 72 18.05 -0.89 4.24
N LYS A 73 17.45 -1.75 3.43
CA LYS A 73 18.03 -2.21 2.17
C LYS A 73 17.94 -1.17 1.05
N GLN A 74 16.92 -0.30 1.08
CA GLN A 74 16.61 0.62 -0.01
C GLN A 74 16.67 2.08 0.43
N LYS A 75 17.85 2.52 0.87
CA LYS A 75 18.09 3.88 1.36
C LYS A 75 17.80 4.98 0.33
N ALA A 76 17.81 4.65 -0.96
CA ALA A 76 17.48 5.58 -2.04
C ALA A 76 15.96 5.77 -2.27
N ILE A 77 15.12 4.98 -1.59
CA ILE A 77 13.66 5.06 -1.68
C ILE A 77 13.11 5.61 -0.37
N ARG A 78 12.25 6.61 -0.48
CA ARG A 78 11.50 7.20 0.63
C ARG A 78 10.19 6.46 0.80
N PHE A 79 9.92 6.03 2.02
CA PHE A 79 8.69 5.38 2.45
C PHE A 79 7.89 6.38 3.29
N THR A 80 6.84 6.98 2.74
CA THR A 80 6.11 8.05 3.43
C THR A 80 4.75 7.58 3.94
N ALA A 81 4.38 8.03 5.13
CA ALA A 81 3.06 7.77 5.72
C ALA A 81 1.98 8.73 5.21
N THR A 82 2.38 9.78 4.49
CA THR A 82 1.52 10.79 3.87
C THR A 82 2.11 11.20 2.53
N LYS A 83 1.24 11.60 1.59
CA LYS A 83 1.57 12.19 0.31
C LYS A 83 1.28 13.68 0.36
#